data_AF-A0A7W1B8H2-F1
#
_entry.id   AF-A0A7W1B8H2-F1
#
_cell.length_a   1.000
_cell.length_b   1.000
_cell.length_c   1.000
_cell.angle_alpha   90.00
_cell.angle_beta   90.00
_cell.angle_gamma   90.00
#
_symmetry.space_group_name_H-M   'P 1'
#
loop_
_entity.id
_entity.type
_entity.pdbx_description
1 polymer ?
#
loop_
_entity_poly.entity_id
_entity_poly.type
_entity_poly.pdbx_seq_one_letter_code
_entity_poly.pdbx_strand_id
1 'polypeptide(L)'
;MSLSVLAIPPWHARAAPRAPQIVTDLVALPHPERIVAGGCLIYAYDFRKLTMLTGDKLAAQIAMLDAAIAARQPIPVVELCWISRAAGLAYWNREDLIADFTDFGMRIAIAVFGMAGLDAALRRIDEDPASSADGLMQVDSPRVAPLMARLWARAKPRDGMADAERWLLKFTRAASIGLVPIAVGSPGKARDDAEHALRMLDARGHGTTIREVAGLHGDAARDAITEVLAAFAPPKKPPRLPGYMDVGALPALRVDGTLLDPTQLGTLLEMFAAWPPVSITISVPITNANLAPTTEIFTGAEGDDPIEVEEDLEVALEVNLLRPRIHPAIRAVLCAR
;
A
#
# COMPACT_ATOMS: atom_id res chain seq x y z
N MET A 1 7.99 -10.52 -25.75
CA MET A 1 6.80 -10.85 -24.93
C MET A 1 6.06 -11.92 -25.70
N SER A 2 5.81 -13.12 -25.14
CA SER A 2 5.23 -14.19 -25.95
C SER A 2 3.84 -13.82 -26.46
N LEU A 3 3.60 -13.94 -27.78
CA LEU A 3 2.30 -13.72 -28.41
C LEU A 3 1.20 -14.59 -27.77
N SER A 4 1.57 -15.72 -27.17
CA SER A 4 0.65 -16.60 -26.43
C SER A 4 -0.01 -15.92 -25.22
N VAL A 5 0.67 -14.98 -24.57
CA VAL A 5 0.12 -14.21 -23.43
C VAL A 5 -0.87 -13.14 -23.89
N LEU A 6 -0.66 -12.58 -25.09
CA LEU A 6 -1.59 -11.62 -25.70
C LEU A 6 -2.84 -12.30 -26.29
N ALA A 7 -2.72 -13.56 -26.68
CA ALA A 7 -3.86 -14.36 -27.14
C ALA A 7 -4.79 -14.78 -26.00
N ILE A 8 -4.25 -14.97 -24.79
CA ILE A 8 -5.00 -15.34 -23.59
C ILE A 8 -4.46 -14.53 -22.41
N PRO A 9 -5.00 -13.33 -22.15
CA PRO A 9 -4.52 -12.51 -21.04
C PRO A 9 -4.71 -13.22 -19.69
N PRO A 10 -3.97 -12.82 -18.66
CA PRO A 10 -3.92 -13.53 -17.38
C PRO A 10 -5.27 -13.62 -16.63
N TRP A 11 -6.26 -12.78 -16.94
CA TRP A 11 -7.64 -12.93 -16.44
C TRP A 11 -8.52 -13.89 -17.26
N HIS A 12 -8.06 -14.33 -18.43
CA HIS A 12 -8.65 -15.39 -19.26
C HIS A 12 -7.91 -16.72 -19.11
N ALA A 13 -6.62 -16.69 -18.75
CA ALA A 13 -5.84 -17.88 -18.45
C ALA A 13 -6.28 -18.47 -17.10
N ARG A 14 -6.99 -19.61 -17.15
CA ARG A 14 -7.13 -20.51 -15.98
C ARG A 14 -5.80 -21.24 -15.72
N ALA A 15 -4.70 -20.51 -15.54
CA ALA A 15 -3.52 -21.13 -14.94
C ALA A 15 -3.93 -21.52 -13.52
N ALA A 16 -3.97 -22.82 -13.22
CA ALA A 16 -4.20 -23.26 -11.86
C ALA A 16 -3.10 -22.63 -11.00
N PRO A 17 -3.44 -21.82 -9.98
CA PRO A 17 -2.43 -21.21 -9.14
C PRO A 17 -1.56 -22.33 -8.57
N ARG A 18 -0.24 -22.23 -8.76
CA ARG A 18 0.70 -23.14 -8.11
C ARG A 18 0.37 -23.11 -6.61
N ALA A 19 0.19 -24.29 -6.03
CA ALA A 19 -0.19 -24.39 -4.63
C ALA A 19 0.79 -23.56 -3.79
N PRO A 20 0.31 -22.60 -3.00
CA PRO A 20 1.19 -21.71 -2.28
C PRO A 20 2.10 -22.51 -1.36
N GLN A 21 3.40 -22.17 -1.32
CA GLN A 21 4.29 -22.73 -0.33
C GLN A 21 3.81 -22.29 1.06
N ILE A 22 3.52 -23.26 1.92
CA ILE A 22 3.10 -23.04 3.31
C ILE A 22 4.28 -23.37 4.20
N VAL A 23 4.68 -22.41 5.02
CA VAL A 23 5.68 -22.57 6.08
C VAL A 23 4.94 -22.35 7.40
N THR A 24 4.75 -23.43 8.16
CA THR A 24 4.03 -23.38 9.44
C THR A 24 4.94 -22.92 10.57
N ASP A 25 4.32 -22.55 11.69
CA ASP A 25 5.00 -22.31 12.98
C ASP A 25 5.97 -21.11 13.02
N LEU A 26 5.90 -20.23 12.02
CA LEU A 26 6.60 -18.95 12.07
C LEU A 26 5.86 -17.98 12.99
N VAL A 27 6.63 -17.36 13.88
CA VAL A 27 6.17 -16.27 14.77
C VAL A 27 6.95 -15.02 14.42
N ALA A 28 6.34 -13.84 14.57
CA ALA A 28 7.02 -12.58 14.32
C ALA A 28 8.36 -12.49 15.09
N LEU A 29 9.42 -12.07 14.40
CA LEU A 29 10.74 -11.90 15.01
C LEU A 29 10.71 -10.81 16.09
N PRO A 30 11.64 -10.88 17.07
CA PRO A 30 11.83 -9.79 18.01
C PRO A 30 12.11 -8.46 17.28
N HIS A 31 11.36 -7.42 17.64
CA HIS A 31 11.56 -6.06 17.16
C HIS A 31 11.38 -5.10 18.35
N PRO A 32 12.26 -4.10 18.53
CA PRO A 32 12.11 -3.13 19.60
C PRO A 32 10.87 -2.28 19.37
N GLU A 33 9.82 -2.54 20.13
CA GLU A 33 8.58 -1.77 20.00
C GLU A 33 8.70 -0.42 20.68
N ARG A 34 8.29 0.64 19.98
CA ARG A 34 8.42 2.01 20.48
C ARG A 34 7.40 2.94 19.86
N ILE A 35 7.20 4.07 20.53
CA ILE A 35 6.52 5.23 19.95
C ILE A 35 7.60 6.17 19.45
N VAL A 36 7.59 6.47 18.15
CA VAL A 36 8.53 7.42 17.54
C VAL A 36 8.09 8.83 17.92
N ALA A 37 8.99 9.57 18.57
CA ALA A 37 8.71 10.90 19.10
C ALA A 37 8.25 11.87 18.00
N GLY A 38 7.30 12.76 18.35
CA GLY A 38 6.92 13.91 17.54
C GLY A 38 5.41 14.15 17.40
N GLY A 39 4.58 13.11 17.44
CA GLY A 39 3.13 13.25 17.21
C GLY A 39 2.28 13.13 18.47
N CYS A 40 2.32 11.97 19.14
CA CYS A 40 1.37 11.63 20.21
C CYS A 40 1.44 12.57 21.42
N LEU A 41 2.65 12.96 21.84
CA LEU A 41 2.85 13.83 23.01
C LEU A 41 2.33 15.26 22.79
N ILE A 42 2.37 15.76 21.55
CA ILE A 42 1.78 17.07 21.21
C ILE A 42 0.28 17.03 21.50
N TYR A 43 -0.42 15.96 21.18
CA TYR A 43 -1.86 15.88 21.39
C TYR A 43 -2.28 15.81 22.86
N ALA A 44 -1.59 15.02 23.70
CA ALA A 44 -1.90 14.99 25.13
C ALA A 44 -1.57 16.33 25.80
N TYR A 45 -0.49 16.98 25.36
CA TYR A 45 -0.06 18.28 25.86
C TYR A 45 -1.00 19.41 25.40
N ASP A 46 -1.37 19.42 24.13
CA ASP A 46 -2.28 20.41 23.54
C ASP A 46 -3.69 20.24 24.10
N PHE A 47 -4.16 19.02 24.33
CA PHE A 47 -5.47 18.82 24.96
C PHE A 47 -5.49 19.39 26.38
N ARG A 48 -4.45 19.12 27.19
CA ARG A 48 -4.35 19.68 28.54
C ARG A 48 -4.21 21.21 28.54
N LYS A 49 -3.56 21.78 27.53
CA LYS A 49 -3.47 23.23 27.34
C LYS A 49 -4.78 23.84 26.88
N LEU A 50 -5.48 23.20 25.94
CA LEU A 50 -6.72 23.68 25.34
C LEU A 50 -7.84 23.80 26.37
N THR A 51 -7.87 22.90 27.37
CA THR A 51 -8.88 22.95 28.43
C THR A 51 -8.57 23.95 29.55
N MET A 52 -7.34 24.48 29.62
CA MET A 52 -6.86 25.40 30.67
C MET A 52 -7.24 24.97 32.10
N LEU A 53 -7.33 23.66 32.37
CA LEU A 53 -7.67 23.14 33.69
C LEU A 53 -6.47 23.23 34.62
N THR A 54 -6.52 24.14 35.59
CA THR A 54 -5.48 24.33 36.61
C THR A 54 -6.07 24.47 38.01
N GLY A 55 -5.28 24.17 39.04
CA GLY A 55 -5.67 24.34 40.45
C GLY A 55 -6.94 23.56 40.81
N ASP A 56 -7.88 24.23 41.49
CA ASP A 56 -9.11 23.62 42.00
C ASP A 56 -9.98 22.99 40.92
N LYS A 57 -9.97 23.54 39.69
CA LYS A 57 -10.73 22.98 38.58
C LYS A 57 -10.18 21.62 38.13
N LEU A 58 -8.85 21.46 38.12
CA LEU A 58 -8.22 20.19 37.82
C LEU A 58 -8.52 19.16 38.91
N ALA A 59 -8.45 19.56 40.18
CA ALA A 59 -8.79 18.68 41.30
C ALA A 59 -10.26 18.21 41.23
N ALA A 60 -11.19 19.11 40.90
CA ALA A 60 -12.60 18.78 40.70
C ALA A 60 -12.82 17.81 39.53
N GLN A 61 -12.11 18.01 38.41
CA GLN A 61 -12.18 17.11 37.24
C GLN A 61 -11.69 15.70 37.61
N ILE A 62 -10.56 15.59 38.31
CA ILE A 62 -10.01 14.31 38.75
C ILE A 62 -11.01 13.60 39.68
N ALA A 63 -11.55 14.32 40.68
CA ALA A 63 -12.52 13.74 41.61
C ALA A 63 -13.80 13.26 40.91
N MET A 64 -14.28 14.00 39.90
CA MET A 64 -15.42 13.60 39.07
C MET A 64 -15.11 12.30 38.30
N LEU A 65 -13.93 12.20 37.68
CA LEU A 65 -13.53 11.02 36.93
C LEU A 65 -13.33 9.81 37.85
N ASP A 66 -12.72 9.97 39.01
CA ASP A 66 -12.58 8.90 40.01
C ASP A 66 -13.95 8.39 40.48
N ALA A 67 -14.92 9.29 40.71
CA ALA A 67 -16.29 8.92 41.04
C ALA A 67 -16.99 8.17 39.89
N ALA A 68 -16.79 8.59 38.64
CA ALA A 68 -17.32 7.90 37.47
C ALA A 68 -16.72 6.49 37.31
N ILE A 69 -15.41 6.32 37.51
CA ILE A 69 -14.74 5.01 37.51
C ILE A 69 -15.34 4.09 38.58
N ALA A 70 -15.50 4.60 39.81
CA ALA A 70 -16.08 3.85 40.92
C ALA A 70 -17.53 3.45 40.66
N ALA A 71 -18.31 4.35 40.05
CA ALA A 71 -19.70 4.11 39.65
C ALA A 71 -19.84 3.26 38.38
N ARG A 72 -18.71 2.83 37.76
CA ARG A 72 -18.70 2.11 36.47
C ARG A 72 -19.46 2.85 35.38
N GLN A 73 -19.34 4.17 35.35
CA GLN A 73 -19.91 4.99 34.29
C GLN A 73 -18.96 5.06 33.09
N PRO A 74 -19.48 5.13 31.85
CA PRO A 74 -18.66 5.32 30.68
C PRO A 74 -17.91 6.66 30.72
N ILE A 75 -16.60 6.64 30.42
CA ILE A 75 -15.74 7.82 30.38
C ILE A 75 -15.17 7.94 28.95
N PRO A 76 -15.21 9.13 28.33
CA PRO A 76 -14.56 9.38 27.05
C PRO A 76 -13.04 9.13 27.13
N VAL A 77 -12.45 8.53 26.10
CA VAL A 77 -11.01 8.19 26.10
C VAL A 77 -10.11 9.41 26.35
N VAL A 78 -10.54 10.57 25.84
CA VAL A 78 -9.80 11.84 26.00
C VAL A 78 -9.63 12.25 27.47
N GLU A 79 -10.59 11.90 28.33
CA GLU A 79 -10.58 12.22 29.76
C GLU A 79 -9.57 11.39 30.54
N LEU A 80 -9.13 10.26 29.97
CA LEU A 80 -8.13 9.40 30.62
C LEU A 80 -6.77 10.10 30.77
N CYS A 81 -6.54 11.22 30.07
CA CYS A 81 -5.34 12.02 30.26
C CYS A 81 -5.33 12.78 31.60
N TRP A 82 -6.43 12.87 32.34
CA TRP A 82 -6.49 13.61 33.61
C TRP A 82 -6.30 12.74 34.85
N ILE A 83 -6.62 11.46 34.76
CA ILE A 83 -6.45 10.49 35.86
C ILE A 83 -5.02 9.96 35.91
N SER A 84 -4.68 9.31 37.04
CA SER A 84 -3.36 8.68 37.17
C SER A 84 -3.15 7.65 36.06
N ARG A 85 -1.90 7.54 35.57
CA ARG A 85 -1.55 6.59 34.50
C ARG A 85 -1.98 5.15 34.82
N ALA A 86 -1.85 4.74 36.09
CA ALA A 86 -2.22 3.40 36.52
C ALA A 86 -3.75 3.17 36.45
N ALA A 87 -4.54 4.10 36.99
CA ALA A 87 -6.00 4.02 36.94
C ALA A 87 -6.52 4.10 35.50
N GLY A 88 -5.98 5.03 34.71
CA GLY A 88 -6.37 5.19 33.30
C GLY A 88 -6.00 3.99 32.44
N LEU A 89 -4.85 3.35 32.67
CA LEU A 89 -4.48 2.14 31.94
C LEU A 89 -5.39 0.97 32.33
N ALA A 90 -5.70 0.81 33.61
CA ALA A 90 -6.64 -0.21 34.08
C ALA A 90 -8.03 0.01 33.46
N TYR A 91 -8.46 1.27 33.33
CA TYR A 91 -9.69 1.64 32.65
C TYR A 91 -9.65 1.37 31.14
N TRP A 92 -8.60 1.82 30.46
CA TRP A 92 -8.39 1.63 29.01
C TRP A 92 -8.43 0.16 28.60
N ASN A 93 -7.95 -0.72 29.46
CA ASN A 93 -7.95 -2.16 29.21
C ASN A 93 -9.33 -2.81 29.32
N ARG A 94 -10.34 -2.10 29.84
CA ARG A 94 -11.71 -2.57 29.98
C ARG A 94 -12.55 -2.18 28.78
N GLU A 95 -13.07 -3.19 28.08
CA GLU A 95 -13.91 -2.98 26.89
C GLU A 95 -15.32 -2.48 27.24
N ASP A 96 -15.79 -2.72 28.47
CA ASP A 96 -17.18 -2.53 28.89
C ASP A 96 -17.59 -1.08 29.20
N LEU A 97 -16.67 -0.11 29.27
CA LEU A 97 -17.06 1.26 29.63
C LEU A 97 -16.28 2.42 29.04
N ILE A 98 -15.83 2.30 27.81
CA ILE A 98 -15.43 3.50 27.07
C ILE A 98 -16.66 4.06 26.37
N ALA A 99 -17.03 5.30 26.71
CA ALA A 99 -18.28 5.94 26.26
C ALA A 99 -18.25 6.32 24.78
N ASP A 100 -17.14 6.96 24.38
CA ASP A 100 -16.96 7.57 23.07
C ASP A 100 -15.53 7.35 22.61
N PHE A 101 -15.40 6.59 21.52
CA PHE A 101 -14.17 6.44 20.76
C PHE A 101 -14.19 7.51 19.67
N THR A 102 -13.81 8.75 20.02
CA THR A 102 -13.72 9.87 19.07
C THR A 102 -12.40 9.83 18.30
N ASP A 103 -12.30 10.64 17.23
CA ASP A 103 -11.12 10.75 16.36
C ASP A 103 -9.79 10.99 17.10
N PHE A 104 -9.83 11.55 18.31
CA PHE A 104 -8.65 11.85 19.13
C PHE A 104 -8.34 10.79 20.19
N GLY A 105 -9.31 9.93 20.53
CA GLY A 105 -9.21 9.00 21.66
C GLY A 105 -8.01 8.07 21.54
N MET A 106 -7.81 7.46 20.37
CA MET A 106 -6.69 6.56 20.12
C MET A 106 -5.34 7.26 20.27
N ARG A 107 -5.17 8.46 19.69
CA ARG A 107 -3.93 9.24 19.79
C ARG A 107 -3.60 9.57 21.25
N ILE A 108 -4.59 9.97 22.03
CA ILE A 108 -4.42 10.31 23.44
C ILE A 108 -4.09 9.05 24.26
N ALA A 109 -4.78 7.94 24.03
CA ALA A 109 -4.49 6.69 24.74
C ALA A 109 -3.05 6.23 24.51
N ILE A 110 -2.59 6.25 23.25
CA ILE A 110 -1.20 5.92 22.90
C ILE A 110 -0.22 6.94 23.50
N ALA A 111 -0.55 8.23 23.52
CA ALA A 111 0.29 9.26 24.12
C ALA A 111 0.44 9.11 25.65
N VAL A 112 -0.66 8.84 26.34
CA VAL A 112 -0.74 8.79 27.82
C VAL A 112 -0.19 7.48 28.35
N PHE A 113 -0.55 6.36 27.73
CA PHE A 113 -0.20 5.01 28.20
C PHE A 113 1.04 4.43 27.53
N GLY A 114 1.50 5.04 26.44
CA GLY A 114 2.61 4.52 25.67
C GLY A 114 2.33 3.12 25.12
N MET A 115 3.38 2.31 25.03
CA MET A 115 3.27 0.91 24.59
C MET A 115 2.35 0.05 25.45
N ALA A 116 2.17 0.39 26.73
CA ALA A 116 1.27 -0.35 27.61
C ALA A 116 -0.21 -0.24 27.18
N GLY A 117 -0.57 0.80 26.41
CA GLY A 117 -1.91 0.97 25.86
C GLY A 117 -2.14 0.25 24.52
N LEU A 118 -1.10 -0.34 23.91
CA LEU A 118 -1.21 -0.89 22.55
C LEU A 118 -2.17 -2.08 22.48
N ASP A 119 -2.21 -2.95 23.49
CA ASP A 119 -3.04 -4.15 23.48
C ASP A 119 -4.53 -3.82 23.38
N ALA A 120 -4.98 -2.86 24.20
CA ALA A 120 -6.35 -2.37 24.14
C ALA A 120 -6.62 -1.57 22.86
N ALA A 121 -5.64 -0.81 22.35
CA ALA A 121 -5.76 -0.13 21.07
C ALA A 121 -6.02 -1.12 19.91
N LEU A 122 -5.24 -2.20 19.83
CA LEU A 122 -5.38 -3.19 18.77
C LEU A 122 -6.72 -3.93 18.81
N ARG A 123 -7.30 -4.14 20.01
CA ARG A 123 -8.61 -4.79 20.17
C ARG A 123 -9.78 -3.94 19.68
N ARG A 124 -9.64 -2.61 19.71
CA ARG A 124 -10.73 -1.65 19.43
C ARG A 124 -10.73 -1.08 18.03
N ILE A 125 -9.90 -1.63 17.16
CA ILE A 125 -9.58 -1.00 15.88
C ILE A 125 -10.76 -0.91 14.91
N ASP A 126 -11.74 -1.81 15.07
CA ASP A 126 -12.92 -1.90 14.21
C ASP A 126 -14.02 -0.91 14.63
N GLU A 127 -13.90 -0.26 15.78
CA GLU A 127 -14.86 0.75 16.25
C GLU A 127 -14.80 2.02 15.40
N ASP A 128 -13.58 2.47 15.09
CA ASP A 128 -13.31 3.55 14.15
C ASP A 128 -11.96 3.29 13.44
N PRO A 129 -11.99 2.63 12.27
CA PRO A 129 -10.79 2.28 11.52
C PRO A 129 -9.91 3.46 11.13
N ALA A 130 -10.52 4.60 10.76
CA ALA A 130 -9.78 5.76 10.27
C ALA A 130 -8.96 6.38 11.41
N SER A 131 -9.65 6.71 12.51
CA SER A 131 -9.02 7.31 13.69
C SER A 131 -8.05 6.35 14.39
N SER A 132 -8.33 5.06 14.30
CA SER A 132 -7.42 4.05 14.84
C SER A 132 -6.14 3.90 14.03
N ALA A 133 -6.22 3.87 12.70
CA ALA A 133 -5.04 3.84 11.83
C ALA A 133 -4.17 5.08 12.07
N ASP A 134 -4.83 6.23 12.12
CA ASP A 134 -4.21 7.51 12.36
C ASP A 134 -3.55 7.59 13.76
N GLY A 135 -4.20 7.09 14.81
CA GLY A 135 -3.65 7.04 16.16
C GLY A 135 -2.41 6.14 16.31
N LEU A 136 -2.27 5.12 15.44
CA LEU A 136 -1.14 4.20 15.42
C LEU A 136 0.00 4.66 14.50
N MET A 137 -0.11 5.82 13.85
CA MET A 137 0.90 6.36 12.91
C MET A 137 2.31 6.57 13.48
N GLN A 138 2.44 6.58 14.81
CA GLN A 138 3.71 6.75 15.51
C GLN A 138 4.17 5.49 16.25
N VAL A 139 3.43 4.39 16.15
CA VAL A 139 3.75 3.12 16.82
C VAL A 139 4.57 2.24 15.87
N ASP A 140 5.86 2.08 16.18
CA ASP A 140 6.79 1.18 15.50
C ASP A 140 6.71 -0.20 16.18
N SER A 141 5.78 -1.04 15.72
CA SER A 141 5.54 -2.39 16.26
C SER A 141 5.07 -3.34 15.14
N PRO A 142 5.63 -4.57 15.05
CA PRO A 142 5.14 -5.57 14.11
C PRO A 142 3.69 -5.97 14.35
N ARG A 143 3.17 -5.80 15.57
CA ARG A 143 1.81 -6.16 15.96
C ARG A 143 0.75 -5.28 15.30
N VAL A 144 1.14 -4.08 14.85
CA VAL A 144 0.28 -3.16 14.10
C VAL A 144 0.18 -3.56 12.62
N ALA A 145 1.14 -4.33 12.10
CA ALA A 145 1.23 -4.63 10.68
C ALA A 145 0.02 -5.39 10.08
N PRO A 146 -0.50 -6.47 10.72
CA PRO A 146 -1.63 -7.23 10.16
C PRO A 146 -2.87 -6.37 9.98
N LEU A 147 -3.07 -5.44 10.91
CA LEU A 147 -4.15 -4.47 10.82
C LEU A 147 -3.95 -3.52 9.64
N MET A 148 -2.78 -2.90 9.53
CA MET A 148 -2.52 -1.92 8.48
C MET A 148 -2.61 -2.58 7.10
N ALA A 149 -2.18 -3.84 6.96
CA ALA A 149 -2.39 -4.63 5.75
C ALA A 149 -3.88 -4.83 5.45
N ARG A 150 -4.69 -5.20 6.44
CA ARG A 150 -6.15 -5.36 6.29
C ARG A 150 -6.84 -4.05 5.88
N LEU A 151 -6.52 -2.95 6.55
CA LEU A 151 -7.08 -1.63 6.25
C LEU A 151 -6.69 -1.20 4.84
N TRP A 152 -5.42 -1.31 4.48
CA TRP A 152 -4.96 -0.97 3.16
C TRP A 152 -5.62 -1.83 2.06
N ALA A 153 -5.80 -3.14 2.30
CA ALA A 153 -6.38 -4.05 1.32
C ALA A 153 -7.91 -3.94 1.17
N ARG A 154 -8.63 -3.45 2.19
CA ARG A 154 -10.09 -3.60 2.27
C ARG A 154 -10.87 -2.33 2.63
N ALA A 155 -10.24 -1.34 3.25
CA ALA A 155 -10.92 -0.12 3.66
C ALA A 155 -11.28 0.74 2.44
N LYS A 156 -12.32 1.56 2.57
CA LYS A 156 -12.57 2.61 1.57
C LYS A 156 -11.51 3.71 1.76
N PRO A 157 -11.24 4.55 0.74
CA PRO A 157 -10.24 5.61 0.86
C PRO A 157 -10.40 6.52 2.08
N ARG A 158 -11.66 6.82 2.48
CA ARG A 158 -11.98 7.64 3.65
C ARG A 158 -11.85 6.92 5.00
N ASP A 159 -11.72 5.59 4.99
CA ASP A 159 -11.75 4.74 6.19
C ASP A 159 -10.30 4.35 6.63
N GLY A 160 -9.32 5.24 6.42
CA GLY A 160 -7.94 5.06 6.89
C GLY A 160 -6.98 4.32 5.94
N MET A 161 -7.38 4.05 4.69
CA MET A 161 -6.52 3.35 3.70
C MET A 161 -5.19 4.07 3.45
N ALA A 162 -5.22 5.40 3.33
CA ALA A 162 -4.02 6.21 3.08
C ALA A 162 -3.05 6.23 4.29
N ASP A 163 -3.60 6.26 5.50
CA ASP A 163 -2.80 6.22 6.73
C ASP A 163 -2.16 4.83 6.90
N ALA A 164 -2.90 3.78 6.57
CA ALA A 164 -2.36 2.41 6.56
C ALA A 164 -1.20 2.25 5.56
N GLU A 165 -1.33 2.75 4.34
CA GLU A 165 -0.22 2.77 3.36
C GLU A 165 0.98 3.55 3.91
N ARG A 166 0.73 4.75 4.46
CA ARG A 166 1.79 5.60 5.02
C ARG A 166 2.50 4.93 6.18
N TRP A 167 1.78 4.22 7.06
CA TRP A 167 2.39 3.46 8.15
C TRP A 167 3.25 2.31 7.62
N LEU A 168 2.74 1.52 6.67
CA LEU A 168 3.47 0.39 6.07
C LEU A 168 4.78 0.85 5.41
N LEU A 169 4.76 1.98 4.71
CA LEU A 169 5.96 2.58 4.10
C LEU A 169 6.91 3.19 5.12
N LYS A 170 6.39 3.84 6.16
CA LYS A 170 7.21 4.44 7.23
C LYS A 170 7.93 3.38 8.07
N PHE A 171 7.25 2.27 8.37
CA PHE A 171 7.74 1.21 9.25
C PHE A 171 7.94 -0.10 8.51
N THR A 172 8.51 -0.06 7.30
CA THR A 172 8.68 -1.21 6.41
C THR A 172 9.28 -2.44 7.10
N ARG A 173 10.28 -2.26 7.97
CA ARG A 173 10.91 -3.37 8.68
C ARG A 173 9.94 -4.03 9.68
N ALA A 174 9.28 -3.24 10.51
CA ALA A 174 8.29 -3.75 11.46
C ALA A 174 7.10 -4.40 10.71
N ALA A 175 6.66 -3.78 9.61
CA ALA A 175 5.64 -4.32 8.72
C ALA A 175 6.05 -5.69 8.17
N SER A 176 7.28 -5.82 7.66
CA SER A 176 7.80 -7.08 7.14
C SER A 176 7.86 -8.15 8.24
N ILE A 177 8.32 -7.79 9.44
CA ILE A 177 8.41 -8.73 10.59
C ILE A 177 7.03 -9.25 10.98
N GLY A 178 6.00 -8.40 10.95
CA GLY A 178 4.64 -8.79 11.30
C GLY A 178 3.90 -9.54 10.19
N LEU A 179 4.20 -9.26 8.92
CA LEU A 179 3.45 -9.79 7.78
C LEU A 179 4.06 -11.06 7.15
N VAL A 180 5.38 -11.23 7.20
CA VAL A 180 6.03 -12.40 6.57
C VAL A 180 5.48 -13.73 7.10
N PRO A 181 5.38 -13.96 8.43
CA PRO A 181 4.81 -15.21 8.95
C PRO A 181 3.37 -15.45 8.49
N ILE A 182 2.57 -14.37 8.35
CA ILE A 182 1.17 -14.45 7.92
C ILE A 182 1.08 -14.78 6.42
N ALA A 183 1.93 -14.18 5.60
CA ALA A 183 1.94 -14.35 4.15
C ALA A 183 2.34 -15.77 3.71
N VAL A 184 3.22 -16.44 4.46
CA VAL A 184 3.63 -17.83 4.18
C VAL A 184 2.87 -18.86 5.00
N GLY A 185 1.98 -18.42 5.90
CA GLY A 185 1.17 -19.29 6.76
C GLY A 185 -0.03 -19.89 6.04
N SER A 186 -1.00 -20.34 6.84
CA SER A 186 -2.22 -20.99 6.34
C SER A 186 -3.03 -20.08 5.42
N PRO A 187 -3.68 -20.61 4.37
CA PRO A 187 -4.58 -19.85 3.52
C PRO A 187 -5.72 -19.17 4.28
N GLY A 188 -6.08 -17.96 3.88
CA GLY A 188 -7.17 -17.20 4.47
C GLY A 188 -7.05 -15.69 4.22
N LYS A 189 -8.07 -14.94 4.66
CA LYS A 189 -8.14 -13.48 4.43
C LYS A 189 -6.92 -12.72 4.95
N ALA A 190 -6.39 -13.12 6.10
CA ALA A 190 -5.22 -12.49 6.70
C ALA A 190 -3.96 -12.70 5.84
N ARG A 191 -3.81 -13.91 5.27
CA ARG A 191 -2.74 -14.21 4.32
C ARG A 191 -2.88 -13.36 3.06
N ASP A 192 -4.07 -13.30 2.47
CA ASP A 192 -4.32 -12.48 1.27
C ASP A 192 -3.96 -11.00 1.51
N ASP A 193 -4.36 -10.46 2.66
CA ASP A 193 -4.07 -9.06 3.04
C ASP A 193 -2.57 -8.83 3.22
N ALA A 194 -1.88 -9.76 3.90
CA ALA A 194 -0.43 -9.71 4.10
C ALA A 194 0.32 -9.79 2.77
N GLU A 195 -0.02 -10.73 1.90
CA GLU A 195 0.59 -10.86 0.57
C GLU A 195 0.39 -9.59 -0.26
N HIS A 196 -0.82 -9.04 -0.27
CA HIS A 196 -1.13 -7.82 -1.01
C HIS A 196 -0.30 -6.63 -0.50
N ALA A 197 -0.21 -6.45 0.82
CA ALA A 197 0.59 -5.38 1.42
C ALA A 197 2.09 -5.55 1.14
N LEU A 198 2.63 -6.78 1.21
CA LEU A 198 4.02 -7.06 0.89
C LEU A 198 4.34 -6.80 -0.59
N ARG A 199 3.44 -7.15 -1.52
CA ARG A 199 3.59 -6.80 -2.94
C ARG A 199 3.60 -5.29 -3.17
N MET A 200 2.75 -4.54 -2.47
CA MET A 200 2.78 -3.08 -2.53
C MET A 200 4.11 -2.52 -2.05
N LEU A 201 4.64 -3.03 -0.94
CA LEU A 201 5.94 -2.61 -0.42
C LEU A 201 7.08 -2.93 -1.41
N ASP A 202 7.08 -4.12 -2.03
CA ASP A 202 8.06 -4.49 -3.06
C ASP A 202 7.99 -3.56 -4.28
N ALA A 203 6.77 -3.27 -4.76
CA ALA A 203 6.53 -2.32 -5.85
C ALA A 203 7.00 -0.88 -5.51
N ARG A 204 7.07 -0.53 -4.22
CA ARG A 204 7.62 0.75 -3.72
C ARG A 204 9.12 0.69 -3.41
N GLY A 205 9.81 -0.38 -3.82
CA GLY A 205 11.26 -0.52 -3.70
C GLY A 205 11.75 -1.18 -2.42
N HIS A 206 10.86 -1.72 -1.59
CA HIS A 206 11.22 -2.33 -0.31
C HIS A 206 11.46 -3.84 -0.36
N GLY A 207 11.54 -4.43 -1.54
CA GLY A 207 11.72 -5.87 -1.75
C GLY A 207 12.92 -6.47 -1.01
N THR A 208 14.04 -5.75 -0.96
CA THR A 208 15.25 -6.21 -0.29
C THR A 208 15.01 -6.40 1.21
N THR A 209 14.41 -5.40 1.88
CA THR A 209 14.06 -5.48 3.31
C THR A 209 13.12 -6.66 3.61
N ILE A 210 12.13 -6.89 2.74
CA ILE A 210 11.18 -8.01 2.90
C ILE A 210 11.91 -9.35 2.82
N ARG A 211 12.79 -9.55 1.83
CA ARG A 211 13.58 -10.77 1.65
C ARG A 211 14.65 -10.97 2.73
N GLU A 212 15.20 -9.89 3.28
CA GLU A 212 16.09 -9.95 4.44
C GLU A 212 15.36 -10.49 5.66
N VAL A 213 14.20 -9.90 5.99
CA VAL A 213 13.36 -10.36 7.12
C VAL A 213 12.90 -11.80 6.93
N ALA A 214 12.46 -12.17 5.72
CA ALA A 214 12.09 -13.55 5.42
C ALA A 214 13.27 -14.52 5.61
N GLY A 215 14.48 -14.12 5.21
CA GLY A 215 15.68 -14.93 5.42
C GLY A 215 16.05 -15.17 6.89
N LEU A 216 15.63 -14.29 7.80
CA LEU A 216 15.81 -14.50 9.24
C LEU A 216 14.94 -15.65 9.79
N HIS A 217 13.89 -16.05 9.07
CA HIS A 217 13.10 -17.26 9.35
C HIS A 217 13.65 -18.52 8.67
N GLY A 218 14.70 -18.40 7.84
CA GLY A 218 15.30 -19.48 7.07
C GLY A 218 14.99 -19.41 5.57
N ASP A 219 15.70 -20.22 4.78
CA ASP A 219 15.65 -20.19 3.31
C ASP A 219 14.26 -20.53 2.76
N ALA A 220 13.54 -21.47 3.39
CA ALA A 220 12.17 -21.82 2.99
C ALA A 220 11.21 -20.63 3.05
N ALA A 221 11.34 -19.77 4.07
CA ALA A 221 10.52 -18.57 4.19
C ALA A 221 10.93 -17.51 3.16
N ARG A 222 12.23 -17.35 2.90
CA ARG A 222 12.73 -16.46 1.84
C ARG A 222 12.26 -16.87 0.45
N ASP A 223 12.26 -18.15 0.14
CA ASP A 223 11.81 -18.68 -1.15
C ASP A 223 10.30 -18.47 -1.32
N ALA A 224 9.51 -18.83 -0.31
CA ALA A 224 8.07 -18.62 -0.32
C ALA A 224 7.70 -17.13 -0.50
N ILE A 225 8.41 -16.23 0.20
CA ILE A 225 8.21 -14.78 0.03
C ILE A 225 8.64 -14.31 -1.35
N THR A 226 9.71 -14.85 -1.91
CA THR A 226 10.14 -14.53 -3.28
C THR A 226 9.06 -14.92 -4.29
N GLU A 227 8.40 -16.07 -4.11
CA GLU A 227 7.22 -16.46 -4.90
C GLU A 227 6.05 -15.49 -4.70
N VAL A 228 5.72 -15.13 -3.45
CA VAL A 228 4.65 -14.16 -3.13
C VAL A 228 4.88 -12.82 -3.86
N LEU A 229 6.11 -12.30 -3.85
CA LEU A 229 6.47 -11.02 -4.48
C LEU A 229 6.49 -11.12 -6.01
N ALA A 230 6.85 -12.28 -6.57
CA ALA A 230 6.84 -12.52 -8.01
C ALA A 230 5.42 -12.73 -8.57
N ALA A 231 4.48 -13.16 -7.72
CA ALA A 231 3.12 -13.47 -8.13
C ALA A 231 2.38 -12.21 -8.64
N PHE A 232 1.98 -12.24 -9.91
CA PHE A 232 1.04 -11.30 -10.48
C PHE A 232 -0.38 -11.72 -10.09
N ALA A 233 -1.11 -10.85 -9.40
CA ALA A 233 -2.53 -11.04 -9.09
C ALA A 233 -3.38 -10.26 -10.10
N PRO A 234 -3.85 -10.86 -11.21
CA PRO A 234 -4.70 -10.16 -12.17
C PRO A 234 -5.98 -9.67 -11.48
N PRO A 235 -6.55 -8.52 -11.90
CA PRO A 235 -7.84 -8.08 -11.40
C PRO A 235 -8.93 -9.12 -11.73
N LYS A 236 -9.88 -9.31 -10.81
CA LYS A 236 -10.99 -10.29 -10.96
C LYS A 236 -11.89 -10.01 -12.17
N LYS A 237 -11.88 -8.78 -12.69
CA LYS A 237 -12.57 -8.36 -13.90
C LYS A 237 -11.55 -7.65 -14.80
N PRO A 238 -11.62 -7.83 -16.12
CA PRO A 238 -10.79 -7.07 -17.04
C PRO A 238 -11.05 -5.56 -16.81
N PRO A 239 -10.00 -4.75 -16.74
CA PRO A 239 -10.17 -3.30 -16.68
C PRO A 239 -10.85 -2.84 -17.98
N ARG A 240 -11.81 -1.92 -17.86
CA ARG A 240 -12.37 -1.28 -19.04
C ARG A 240 -11.38 -0.25 -19.55
N LEU A 241 -11.06 -0.32 -20.83
CA LEU A 241 -10.34 0.76 -21.49
C LEU A 241 -11.14 2.06 -21.36
N PRO A 242 -10.49 3.21 -21.14
CA PRO A 242 -11.17 4.49 -21.14
C PRO A 242 -11.90 4.72 -22.47
N GLY A 243 -13.09 5.32 -22.44
CA GLY A 243 -13.90 5.52 -23.65
C GLY A 243 -13.29 6.44 -24.71
N TYR A 244 -12.22 7.17 -24.38
CA TYR A 244 -11.45 7.99 -25.32
C TYR A 244 -10.38 7.19 -26.08
N MET A 245 -10.15 5.91 -25.72
CA MET A 245 -9.09 5.10 -26.29
C MET A 245 -9.62 4.29 -27.49
N ASP A 246 -9.27 4.72 -28.70
CA ASP A 246 -9.59 4.00 -29.94
C ASP A 246 -8.41 3.13 -30.36
N VAL A 247 -8.57 1.81 -30.18
CA VAL A 247 -7.55 0.81 -30.53
C VAL A 247 -7.26 0.80 -32.03
N GLY A 248 -8.24 1.11 -32.88
CA GLY A 248 -8.09 1.13 -34.33
C GLY A 248 -7.33 2.35 -34.86
N ALA A 249 -7.28 3.43 -34.07
CA ALA A 249 -6.56 4.65 -34.40
C ALA A 249 -5.09 4.65 -33.92
N LEU A 250 -4.66 3.61 -33.19
CA LEU A 250 -3.30 3.50 -32.70
C LEU A 250 -2.32 3.03 -33.78
N PRO A 251 -1.06 3.49 -33.74
CA PRO A 251 -0.02 2.99 -34.64
C PRO A 251 0.14 1.47 -34.56
N ALA A 252 0.47 0.88 -35.70
CA ALA A 252 0.84 -0.53 -35.84
C ALA A 252 2.01 -0.89 -34.89
N LEU A 253 1.69 -1.66 -33.85
CA LEU A 253 2.64 -2.09 -32.82
C LEU A 253 3.19 -3.47 -33.15
N ARG A 254 4.53 -3.61 -33.09
CA ARG A 254 5.20 -4.89 -33.26
C ARG A 254 5.82 -5.37 -31.96
N VAL A 255 5.65 -6.66 -31.67
CA VAL A 255 6.30 -7.36 -30.56
C VAL A 255 7.13 -8.50 -31.14
N ASP A 256 8.43 -8.50 -30.86
CA ASP A 256 9.39 -9.49 -31.39
C ASP A 256 9.29 -9.65 -32.93
N GLY A 257 9.12 -8.53 -33.65
CA GLY A 257 9.02 -8.47 -35.11
C GLY A 257 7.65 -8.82 -35.69
N THR A 258 6.71 -9.31 -34.88
CA THR A 258 5.35 -9.67 -35.31
C THR A 258 4.40 -8.50 -35.06
N LEU A 259 3.60 -8.15 -36.07
CA LEU A 259 2.55 -7.13 -35.97
C LEU A 259 1.42 -7.63 -35.08
N LEU A 260 1.03 -6.82 -34.11
CA LEU A 260 -0.14 -7.10 -33.27
C LEU A 260 -1.42 -6.80 -34.02
N ASP A 261 -2.35 -7.74 -34.00
CA ASP A 261 -3.71 -7.48 -34.48
C ASP A 261 -4.50 -6.58 -33.49
N PRO A 262 -5.63 -5.98 -33.89
CA PRO A 262 -6.39 -5.08 -33.01
C PRO A 262 -6.87 -5.73 -31.71
N THR A 263 -7.11 -7.05 -31.70
CA THR A 263 -7.52 -7.79 -30.50
C THR A 263 -6.34 -7.96 -29.53
N GLN A 264 -5.17 -8.29 -30.05
CA GLN A 264 -3.91 -8.39 -29.29
C GLN A 264 -3.49 -7.03 -28.74
N LEU A 265 -3.65 -5.96 -29.52
CA LEU A 265 -3.39 -4.59 -29.09
C LEU A 265 -4.35 -4.14 -27.99
N GLY A 266 -5.65 -4.43 -28.14
CA GLY A 266 -6.64 -4.18 -27.09
C GLY A 266 -6.30 -4.91 -25.80
N THR A 267 -5.92 -6.19 -25.91
CA THR A 267 -5.50 -7.02 -24.76
C THR A 267 -4.26 -6.45 -24.07
N LEU A 268 -3.28 -5.98 -24.83
CA LEU A 268 -2.08 -5.34 -24.29
C LEU A 268 -2.42 -4.06 -23.50
N LEU A 269 -3.33 -3.23 -24.02
CA LEU A 269 -3.78 -2.00 -23.36
C LEU A 269 -4.58 -2.29 -22.09
N GLU A 270 -5.41 -3.33 -22.11
CA GLU A 270 -6.09 -3.80 -20.89
C GLU A 270 -5.05 -4.26 -19.86
N MET A 271 -3.96 -4.92 -20.28
CA MET A 271 -2.90 -5.36 -19.36
C MET A 271 -2.18 -4.18 -18.73
N PHE A 272 -1.92 -3.12 -19.52
CA PHE A 272 -1.37 -1.87 -18.99
C PHE A 272 -2.33 -1.16 -18.04
N ALA A 273 -3.63 -1.17 -18.33
CA ALA A 273 -4.64 -0.59 -17.45
C ALA A 273 -4.81 -1.37 -16.13
N ALA A 274 -4.52 -2.68 -16.14
CA ALA A 274 -4.55 -3.53 -14.94
C ALA A 274 -3.28 -3.42 -14.08
N TRP A 275 -2.16 -2.98 -14.66
CA TRP A 275 -0.88 -2.92 -13.95
C TRP A 275 -0.83 -1.66 -13.05
N PRO A 276 -0.28 -1.72 -11.82
CA PRO A 276 0.05 -0.49 -11.09
C PRO A 276 0.92 0.44 -11.96
N PRO A 277 0.90 1.76 -11.74
CA PRO A 277 1.70 2.69 -12.53
C PRO A 277 3.19 2.38 -12.37
N VAL A 278 3.72 1.59 -13.28
CA VAL A 278 5.15 1.40 -13.46
C VAL A 278 5.58 2.43 -14.48
N SER A 279 6.68 3.14 -14.22
CA SER A 279 7.31 3.94 -15.26
C SER A 279 7.79 3.02 -16.37
N ILE A 280 7.04 2.93 -17.47
CA ILE A 280 7.44 2.21 -18.66
C ILE A 280 8.20 3.21 -19.53
N THR A 281 9.51 3.03 -19.66
CA THR A 281 10.30 3.77 -20.64
C THR A 281 10.12 3.10 -21.99
N ILE A 282 9.38 3.75 -22.90
CA ILE A 282 9.30 3.35 -24.31
C ILE A 282 10.36 4.15 -25.06
N SER A 283 11.40 3.47 -25.55
CA SER A 283 12.34 4.09 -26.48
C SER A 283 11.70 4.07 -27.87
N VAL A 284 11.15 5.22 -28.27
CA VAL A 284 10.76 5.45 -29.66
C VAL A 284 12.01 5.94 -30.40
N PRO A 285 12.54 5.22 -31.39
CA PRO A 285 13.59 5.78 -32.25
C PRO A 285 13.00 7.00 -32.95
N ILE A 286 13.52 8.19 -32.64
CA ILE A 286 13.19 9.41 -33.37
C ILE A 286 13.97 9.34 -34.68
N THR A 287 13.30 8.95 -35.76
CA THR A 287 13.72 9.31 -37.13
C THR A 287 12.99 10.59 -37.53
N ASN A 288 13.58 11.36 -38.45
CA ASN A 288 13.17 12.73 -38.84
C ASN A 288 11.68 12.91 -39.22
N ALA A 289 10.89 11.85 -39.35
CA ALA A 289 9.45 11.88 -39.60
C ALA A 289 8.59 12.30 -38.39
N ASN A 290 9.13 12.34 -37.16
CA ASN A 290 8.36 12.71 -35.95
C ASN A 290 8.42 14.20 -35.55
N LEU A 291 9.04 15.06 -36.36
CA LEU A 291 8.98 16.51 -36.16
C LEU A 291 7.81 17.09 -36.97
N ALA A 292 6.59 16.95 -36.48
CA ALA A 292 5.55 17.89 -36.87
C ALA A 292 5.89 19.25 -36.23
N PRO A 293 6.00 20.35 -36.99
CA PRO A 293 6.42 21.64 -36.47
C PRO A 293 5.24 22.27 -35.73
N THR A 294 5.08 21.98 -34.45
CA THR A 294 4.37 22.87 -33.53
C THR A 294 5.40 23.52 -32.62
N THR A 295 6.24 24.31 -33.27
CA THR A 295 7.08 25.30 -32.63
C THR A 295 6.57 26.65 -33.11
N GLU A 296 5.51 27.18 -32.48
CA GLU A 296 5.39 28.64 -32.38
C GLU A 296 6.48 29.10 -31.40
N ILE A 297 7.72 29.12 -31.89
CA ILE A 297 8.74 30.05 -31.42
C ILE A 297 8.68 31.20 -32.40
N PHE A 298 8.29 32.37 -31.89
CA PHE A 298 8.50 33.64 -32.55
C PHE A 298 9.97 33.77 -32.95
N THR A 299 10.26 33.78 -34.25
CA THR A 299 11.31 34.59 -34.90
C THR A 299 11.08 34.56 -36.40
N GLY A 300 10.97 35.74 -37.02
CA GLY A 300 10.74 35.89 -38.45
C GLY A 300 11.98 35.69 -39.32
N ALA A 301 11.72 35.82 -40.64
CA ALA A 301 12.61 36.03 -41.78
C ALA A 301 12.40 34.98 -42.91
N GLU A 302 11.85 35.51 -43.99
CA GLU A 302 11.95 35.20 -45.44
C GLU A 302 12.84 34.04 -45.93
N GLY A 303 12.33 33.30 -46.93
CA GLY A 303 13.12 32.67 -48.01
C GLY A 303 12.79 31.21 -48.34
N ASP A 304 12.18 30.99 -49.52
CA ASP A 304 12.29 29.90 -50.54
C ASP A 304 12.86 28.51 -50.12
N ASP A 305 12.38 27.31 -50.51
CA ASP A 305 11.54 26.78 -51.60
C ASP A 305 10.87 25.46 -51.10
N PRO A 306 9.76 24.96 -51.69
CA PRO A 306 9.15 23.69 -51.28
C PRO A 306 9.90 22.47 -51.86
N ILE A 307 10.25 21.51 -51.00
CA ILE A 307 10.77 20.19 -51.38
C ILE A 307 9.57 19.24 -51.58
N GLU A 308 9.44 18.66 -52.78
CA GLU A 308 8.46 17.61 -53.07
C GLU A 308 8.74 16.36 -52.22
N VAL A 309 7.71 15.83 -51.56
CA VAL A 309 7.76 14.61 -50.76
C VAL A 309 7.12 13.46 -51.54
N GLU A 310 7.91 12.47 -51.90
CA GLU A 310 7.43 11.16 -52.38
C GLU A 310 6.71 10.43 -51.24
N GLU A 311 5.44 10.11 -51.45
CA GLU A 311 4.61 9.27 -50.58
C GLU A 311 5.08 7.81 -50.66
N ASP A 312 5.61 7.28 -49.56
CA ASP A 312 5.37 5.90 -49.07
C ASP A 312 6.31 5.59 -47.90
N LEU A 313 5.82 5.64 -46.66
CA LEU A 313 6.55 5.18 -45.47
C LEU A 313 5.61 4.67 -44.37
N GLU A 314 5.51 3.34 -44.24
CA GLU A 314 4.91 2.66 -43.09
C GLU A 314 5.74 2.89 -41.82
N VAL A 315 5.16 3.51 -40.79
CA VAL A 315 5.78 3.70 -39.47
C VAL A 315 5.59 2.43 -38.63
N ALA A 316 6.66 1.65 -38.47
CA ALA A 316 6.69 0.52 -37.53
C ALA A 316 7.32 0.95 -36.19
N LEU A 317 6.53 0.94 -35.11
CA LEU A 317 7.03 1.14 -33.74
C LEU A 317 7.62 -0.19 -33.24
N GLU A 318 8.95 -0.26 -33.24
CA GLU A 318 9.68 -1.40 -32.70
C GLU A 318 9.86 -1.21 -31.19
N VAL A 319 9.08 -1.93 -30.38
CA VAL A 319 9.21 -1.90 -28.92
C VAL A 319 10.44 -2.74 -28.53
N ASN A 320 11.60 -2.10 -28.53
CA ASN A 320 12.84 -2.71 -28.08
C ASN A 320 12.81 -2.81 -26.54
N LEU A 321 12.43 -3.98 -26.01
CA LEU A 321 12.50 -4.32 -24.59
C LEU A 321 13.98 -4.55 -24.18
N LEU A 322 14.81 -3.51 -24.29
CA LEU A 322 16.19 -3.55 -23.84
C LEU A 322 16.24 -3.64 -22.31
N ARG A 323 16.74 -4.79 -21.83
CA ARG A 323 17.11 -5.06 -20.42
C ARG A 323 18.05 -3.94 -19.94
N PRO A 324 17.88 -3.35 -18.73
CA PRO A 324 17.59 -4.04 -17.47
C PRO A 324 16.73 -3.19 -16.50
N ARG A 325 15.40 -3.20 -16.62
CA ARG A 325 14.51 -2.63 -15.57
C ARG A 325 13.06 -3.12 -15.67
N ILE A 326 12.90 -4.32 -16.21
CA ILE A 326 11.60 -5.00 -16.21
C ILE A 326 11.37 -5.52 -14.79
N HIS A 327 10.29 -5.08 -14.14
CA HIS A 327 9.88 -5.55 -12.82
C HIS A 327 9.88 -7.10 -12.79
N PRO A 328 10.37 -7.75 -11.73
CA PRO A 328 10.50 -9.22 -11.68
C PRO A 328 9.21 -9.96 -12.03
N ALA A 329 8.05 -9.44 -11.62
CA ALA A 329 6.73 -9.95 -11.98
C ALA A 329 6.42 -9.87 -13.50
N ILE A 330 6.82 -8.81 -14.20
CA ILE A 330 6.69 -8.69 -15.66
C ILE A 330 7.59 -9.75 -16.31
N ARG A 331 8.82 -9.90 -15.85
CA ARG A 331 9.73 -10.93 -16.38
C ARG A 331 9.21 -12.35 -16.15
N ALA A 332 8.58 -12.62 -15.00
CA ALA A 332 7.99 -13.91 -14.68
C ALA A 332 6.83 -14.27 -15.62
N VAL A 333 5.92 -13.31 -15.91
CA VAL A 333 4.82 -13.51 -16.86
C VAL A 333 5.31 -13.64 -18.31
N LEU A 334 6.35 -12.88 -18.69
CA LEU A 334 6.92 -12.93 -20.03
C LEU A 334 7.78 -14.17 -20.30
N CYS A 335 8.27 -14.84 -19.25
CA CYS A 335 9.13 -16.03 -19.33
C CYS A 335 8.44 -17.32 -18.86
N ALA A 336 7.22 -17.27 -18.34
CA ALA A 336 6.44 -18.45 -18.03
C ALA A 336 6.01 -19.14 -19.33
N ARG A 337 6.50 -20.36 -19.53
CA ARG A 337 6.08 -21.31 -20.56
C ARG A 337 4.76 -21.97 -20.17
#